data_AF-A0A5R2N4T6-F1
#
_entry.id   AF-A0A5R2N4T6-F1
#
_cell.length_a   1.000
_cell.length_b   1.000
_cell.length_c   1.000
_cell.angle_alpha   90.00
_cell.angle_beta   90.00
_cell.angle_gamma   90.00
#
_symmetry.space_group_name_H-M   'P 1'
#
loop_
_entity.id
_entity.type
_entity.pdbx_description
1 polymer ?
#
loop_
_entity_poly.entity_id
_entity_poly.type
_entity_poly.pdbx_seq_one_letter_code
_entity_poly.pdbx_strand_id
1 'polypeptide(L)'
;PDSEEICSAFAEGINSYVDSCHDGLIALPPEFGLLGHTPDYWKPEDVVRVRTHSLTRNAISELLRCRVMALAGVERGTRLDRLRQELSPPIAPRPAEGLDLAFMTDRVLQDFRLAICPVSFSRERLAASLQEADRWTRVTPSDEIMQTVFQEGSNNWAISATKTTTE
;
A
#
# COMPACT_ATOMS: atom_id res chain seq x y z
N PRO A 1 23.90 -13.87 -10.84
CA PRO A 1 25.25 -13.82 -11.43
C PRO A 1 25.59 -12.43 -12.01
N ASP A 2 24.63 -11.78 -12.68
CA ASP A 2 24.89 -10.51 -13.40
C ASP A 2 24.39 -9.25 -12.67
N SER A 3 23.92 -9.41 -11.43
CA SER A 3 23.23 -8.32 -10.70
C SER A 3 24.13 -7.11 -10.44
N GLU A 4 25.42 -7.33 -10.17
CA GLU A 4 26.39 -6.25 -9.93
C GLU A 4 26.65 -5.43 -11.20
N GLU A 5 26.86 -6.10 -12.34
CA GLU A 5 27.06 -5.44 -13.64
C GLU A 5 25.82 -4.65 -14.05
N ILE A 6 24.63 -5.24 -13.92
CA ILE A 6 23.36 -4.57 -14.22
C ILE A 6 23.16 -3.33 -13.35
N CYS A 7 23.38 -3.43 -12.04
CA CYS A 7 23.19 -2.30 -11.13
C CYS A 7 24.22 -1.19 -11.39
N SER A 8 25.44 -1.56 -11.78
CA SER A 8 26.51 -0.61 -12.13
C SER A 8 26.16 0.16 -13.40
N ALA A 9 25.84 -0.52 -14.49
CA ALA A 9 25.44 0.11 -15.75
C ALA A 9 24.19 1.00 -15.59
N PHE A 10 23.24 0.57 -14.74
CA PHE A 10 22.05 1.37 -14.44
C PHE A 10 22.39 2.66 -13.68
N ALA A 11 23.24 2.59 -12.64
CA ALA A 11 23.68 3.76 -11.89
C ALA A 11 24.50 4.72 -12.77
N GLU A 12 25.36 4.20 -13.64
CA GLU A 12 26.12 4.99 -14.62
C GLU A 12 25.19 5.76 -15.58
N GLY A 13 24.12 5.13 -16.06
CA GLY A 13 23.12 5.80 -16.90
C GLY A 13 22.44 6.97 -16.19
N ILE A 14 22.09 6.82 -14.90
CA ILE A 14 21.55 7.92 -14.09
C ILE A 14 22.58 9.03 -13.92
N ASN A 15 23.83 8.68 -13.60
CA ASN A 15 24.90 9.64 -13.38
C ASN A 15 25.23 10.44 -14.64
N SER A 16 25.15 9.84 -15.82
CA SER A 16 25.31 10.55 -17.09
C SER A 16 24.23 11.62 -17.30
N TYR A 17 22.99 11.38 -16.85
CA TYR A 17 21.94 12.40 -16.85
C TYR A 17 22.23 13.51 -15.85
N VAL A 18 22.70 13.16 -14.65
CA VAL A 18 23.11 14.13 -13.61
C VAL A 18 24.25 15.03 -14.11
N ASP A 19 25.28 14.45 -14.75
CA ASP A 19 26.36 15.19 -15.39
C ASP A 19 25.82 16.15 -16.45
N SER A 20 24.92 15.68 -17.33
CA SER A 20 24.31 16.53 -18.35
C SER A 20 23.54 17.71 -17.76
N CYS A 21 22.93 17.55 -16.58
CA CYS A 21 22.30 18.66 -15.85
C CYS A 21 23.34 19.62 -15.24
N HIS A 22 24.42 19.11 -14.66
CA HIS A 22 25.49 19.94 -14.09
C HIS A 22 26.26 20.72 -15.15
N ASP A 23 26.48 20.13 -16.31
CA ASP A 23 27.13 20.75 -17.48
C ASP A 23 26.21 21.74 -18.21
N GLY A 24 24.94 21.83 -17.81
CA GLY A 24 23.94 22.71 -18.43
C GLY A 24 23.48 22.25 -19.82
N LEU A 25 23.79 21.02 -20.21
CA LEU A 25 23.33 20.41 -21.47
C LEU A 25 21.83 20.08 -21.42
N ILE A 26 21.32 19.75 -20.23
CA ILE A 26 19.91 19.49 -19.95
C ILE A 26 19.47 20.37 -18.78
N ALA A 27 18.27 20.94 -18.87
CA ALA A 27 17.73 21.74 -17.77
C ALA A 27 17.46 20.85 -16.55
N LEU A 28 17.83 21.34 -15.36
CA LEU A 28 17.52 20.67 -14.11
C LEU A 28 15.98 20.65 -13.91
N PRO A 29 15.39 19.53 -13.44
CA PRO A 29 13.97 19.49 -13.11
C PRO A 29 13.58 20.62 -12.14
N PRO A 30 12.43 21.28 -12.36
CA PRO A 30 12.06 22.49 -11.63
C PRO A 30 11.94 22.28 -10.11
N GLU A 31 11.62 21.07 -9.67
CA GLU A 31 11.49 20.70 -8.26
C GLU A 31 12.78 20.94 -7.48
N PHE A 32 13.95 20.69 -8.08
CA PHE A 32 15.24 20.97 -7.45
C PHE A 32 15.45 22.46 -7.18
N GLY A 33 15.07 23.31 -8.15
CA GLY A 33 15.14 24.76 -7.99
C GLY A 33 14.14 25.28 -6.95
N LEU A 34 12.92 24.73 -6.94
CA LEU A 34 11.88 25.10 -5.98
C LEU A 34 12.23 24.72 -4.53
N LEU A 35 12.95 23.61 -4.35
CA LEU A 35 13.31 23.09 -3.03
C LEU A 35 14.73 23.49 -2.58
N GLY A 36 15.52 24.13 -3.44
CA GLY A 36 16.90 24.52 -3.11
C GLY A 36 17.85 23.34 -2.96
N HIS A 37 17.66 22.29 -3.77
CA HIS A 37 18.45 21.07 -3.76
C HIS A 37 19.14 20.84 -5.12
N THR A 38 20.13 19.95 -5.14
CA THR A 38 20.76 19.44 -6.35
C THR A 38 20.75 17.91 -6.33
N PRO A 39 20.73 17.24 -7.49
CA PRO A 39 20.80 15.79 -7.55
C PRO A 39 22.17 15.29 -7.05
N ASP A 40 22.16 14.17 -6.32
CA ASP A 40 23.37 13.42 -5.97
C ASP A 40 23.64 12.32 -7.00
N TYR A 41 24.90 11.91 -7.10
CA TYR A 41 25.30 10.74 -7.87
C TYR A 41 24.83 9.44 -7.21
N TRP A 42 24.37 8.52 -8.04
CA TRP A 42 23.96 7.18 -7.66
C TRP A 42 25.14 6.23 -7.65
N LYS A 43 25.11 5.31 -6.70
CA LYS A 43 25.99 4.16 -6.60
C LYS A 43 25.22 2.88 -6.94
N PRO A 44 25.89 1.78 -7.33
CA PRO A 44 25.20 0.52 -7.61
C PRO A 44 24.35 0.04 -6.43
N GLU A 45 24.76 0.32 -5.19
CA GLU A 45 23.99 -0.06 -3.99
C GLU A 45 22.66 0.70 -3.87
N ASP A 46 22.55 1.90 -4.45
CA ASP A 46 21.32 2.70 -4.43
C ASP A 46 20.19 2.04 -5.25
N VAL A 47 20.56 1.20 -6.21
CA VAL A 47 19.61 0.42 -7.04
C VAL A 47 18.94 -0.69 -6.22
N VAL A 48 19.71 -1.33 -5.33
CA VAL A 48 19.26 -2.47 -4.52
C VAL A 48 18.87 -2.09 -3.08
N ARG A 49 19.07 -0.83 -2.68
CA ARG A 49 18.62 -0.34 -1.38
C ARG A 49 17.13 -0.60 -1.21
N VAL A 50 16.80 -1.21 -0.08
CA VAL A 50 15.42 -1.55 0.29
C VAL A 50 14.57 -0.28 0.22
N ARG A 51 13.67 -0.24 -0.75
CA ARG A 51 12.62 0.76 -0.78
C ARG A 51 11.44 0.23 0.02
N THR A 52 10.94 1.06 0.92
CA THR A 52 9.86 0.75 1.88
C THR A 52 8.59 0.20 1.22
N HIS A 53 8.45 0.31 -0.10
CA HIS A 53 7.32 -0.16 -0.90
C HIS A 53 7.19 -1.70 -1.01
N SER A 54 8.22 -2.48 -0.64
CA SER A 54 8.17 -3.95 -0.76
C SER A 54 7.66 -4.68 0.48
N LEU A 55 7.81 -4.10 1.69
CA LEU A 55 7.37 -4.73 2.94
C LEU A 55 5.86 -4.62 3.18
N THR A 56 5.16 -3.81 2.40
CA THR A 56 3.78 -3.42 2.69
C THR A 56 2.73 -4.34 2.08
N ARG A 57 3.07 -5.11 1.04
CA ARG A 57 2.07 -5.85 0.25
C ARG A 57 1.62 -7.17 0.87
N ASN A 58 2.46 -7.79 1.70
CA ASN A 58 2.12 -9.09 2.28
C ASN A 58 1.17 -8.97 3.47
N ALA A 59 1.30 -7.92 4.29
CA ALA A 59 0.51 -7.76 5.51
C ALA A 59 -1.02 -7.80 5.25
N ILE A 60 -1.49 -7.12 4.20
CA ILE A 60 -2.91 -7.16 3.80
C ILE A 60 -3.31 -8.57 3.36
N SER A 61 -2.49 -9.21 2.53
CA SER A 61 -2.79 -10.56 2.03
C SER A 61 -2.76 -11.62 3.14
N GLU A 62 -1.86 -11.49 4.11
CA GLU A 62 -1.74 -12.38 5.26
C GLU A 62 -2.89 -12.21 6.25
N LEU A 63 -3.34 -10.97 6.49
CA LEU A 63 -4.55 -10.73 7.29
C LEU A 63 -5.78 -11.38 6.63
N LEU A 64 -5.97 -11.17 5.33
CA LEU A 64 -7.09 -11.78 4.60
C LEU A 64 -7.04 -13.31 4.68
N ARG A 65 -5.86 -13.90 4.55
CA ARG A 65 -5.65 -15.34 4.76
C ARG A 65 -6.05 -15.77 6.18
N CYS A 66 -5.63 -15.03 7.21
CA CYS A 66 -6.01 -15.31 8.59
C CYS A 66 -7.53 -15.27 8.77
N ARG A 67 -8.23 -14.31 8.14
CA ARG A 67 -9.70 -14.21 8.19
C ARG A 67 -10.38 -15.40 7.51
N VAL A 68 -9.90 -15.83 6.35
CA VAL A 68 -10.41 -17.02 5.66
C VAL A 68 -10.24 -18.27 6.55
N MET A 69 -9.08 -18.41 7.19
CA MET A 69 -8.81 -19.50 8.13
C MET A 69 -9.65 -19.42 9.41
N ALA A 70 -9.90 -18.23 9.95
CA ALA A 70 -10.75 -18.03 11.12
C ALA A 70 -12.21 -18.44 10.84
N LEU A 71 -12.72 -18.13 9.65
CA LEU A 71 -14.11 -18.44 9.26
C LEU A 71 -14.31 -19.90 8.86
N ALA A 72 -13.33 -20.52 8.18
CA ALA A 72 -13.47 -21.86 7.61
C ALA A 72 -12.73 -22.96 8.40
N GLY A 73 -11.95 -22.59 9.42
CA GLY A 73 -10.93 -23.45 10.04
C GLY A 73 -9.64 -23.50 9.20
N VAL A 74 -8.50 -23.77 9.85
CA VAL A 74 -7.16 -23.69 9.24
C VAL A 74 -7.02 -24.55 7.99
N GLU A 75 -7.46 -25.81 8.05
CA GLU A 75 -7.26 -26.77 6.96
C GLU A 75 -8.08 -26.40 5.71
N ARG A 76 -9.38 -26.14 5.89
CA ARG A 76 -10.27 -25.73 4.79
C ARG A 76 -9.93 -24.33 4.31
N GLY A 77 -9.65 -23.41 5.24
CA GLY A 77 -9.27 -22.04 4.94
C GLY A 77 -7.98 -21.94 4.11
N THR A 78 -6.99 -22.79 4.39
CA THR A 78 -5.76 -22.89 3.56
C THR A 78 -6.08 -23.24 2.11
N ARG A 79 -7.03 -24.16 1.88
CA ARG A 79 -7.45 -24.52 0.52
C ARG A 79 -8.25 -23.39 -0.15
N LEU A 80 -9.13 -22.74 0.61
CA LEU A 80 -9.95 -21.64 0.10
C LEU A 80 -9.13 -20.40 -0.23
N ASP A 81 -8.10 -20.06 0.56
CA ASP A 81 -7.24 -18.90 0.31
C ASP A 81 -6.52 -18.99 -1.04
N ARG A 82 -6.28 -20.20 -1.56
CA ARG A 82 -5.70 -20.40 -2.91
C ARG A 82 -6.57 -19.85 -4.03
N LEU A 83 -7.89 -19.72 -3.82
CA LEU A 83 -8.78 -19.08 -4.79
C LEU A 83 -8.58 -17.56 -4.83
N ARG A 84 -8.05 -16.97 -3.75
CA ARG A 84 -7.76 -15.53 -3.64
C ARG A 84 -6.31 -15.24 -4.02
N GLN A 85 -5.36 -16.01 -3.49
CA GLN A 85 -3.93 -15.78 -3.66
C GLN A 85 -3.17 -17.10 -3.62
N GLU A 86 -2.54 -17.45 -4.74
CA GLU A 86 -1.60 -18.57 -4.79
C GLU A 86 -0.24 -18.14 -4.19
N LEU A 87 0.39 -19.06 -3.46
CA LEU A 87 1.71 -18.86 -2.87
C LEU A 87 2.77 -19.49 -3.78
N SER A 88 3.83 -18.73 -4.07
CA SER A 88 5.02 -19.21 -4.78
C SER A 88 6.25 -18.98 -3.91
N PRO A 89 6.95 -20.04 -3.46
CA PRO A 89 6.68 -21.46 -3.72
C PRO A 89 5.38 -21.95 -3.05
N PRO A 90 4.79 -23.07 -3.54
CA PRO A 90 3.53 -23.60 -3.01
C PRO A 90 3.73 -24.20 -1.62
N ILE A 91 3.54 -23.38 -0.59
CA ILE A 91 3.60 -23.77 0.81
C ILE A 91 2.20 -23.78 1.42
N ALA A 92 1.95 -24.68 2.36
CA ALA A 92 0.74 -24.67 3.19
C ALA A 92 0.97 -23.71 4.37
N PRO A 93 0.37 -22.50 4.38
CA PRO A 93 0.50 -21.57 5.49
C PRO A 93 -0.07 -22.19 6.77
N ARG A 94 0.63 -22.00 7.89
CA ARG A 94 0.18 -22.42 9.22
C ARG A 94 0.21 -21.22 10.16
N PRO A 95 -0.84 -21.01 10.97
CA PRO A 95 -0.79 -20.04 12.05
C PRO A 95 0.37 -20.34 12.99
N ALA A 96 0.97 -19.28 13.55
CA ALA A 96 1.94 -19.45 14.62
C ALA A 96 1.29 -20.09 15.86
N GLU A 97 2.07 -20.80 16.66
CA GLU A 97 1.58 -21.41 17.89
C GLU A 97 1.00 -20.33 18.82
N GLY A 98 -0.19 -20.60 19.38
CA GLY A 98 -0.90 -19.65 20.25
C GLY A 98 -1.54 -18.45 19.53
N LEU A 99 -1.43 -18.35 18.20
CA LEU A 99 -2.07 -17.27 17.45
C LEU A 99 -3.57 -17.51 17.33
N ASP A 100 -4.36 -16.68 18.01
CA ASP A 100 -5.81 -16.63 17.79
C ASP A 100 -6.13 -15.78 16.56
N LEU A 101 -6.55 -16.47 15.49
CA LEU A 101 -6.92 -15.86 14.21
C LEU A 101 -8.15 -14.97 14.30
N ALA A 102 -9.00 -15.10 15.33
CA ALA A 102 -10.16 -14.25 15.50
C ALA A 102 -9.77 -12.79 15.79
N PHE A 103 -8.58 -12.54 16.35
CA PHE A 103 -8.06 -11.18 16.55
C PHE A 103 -7.62 -10.49 15.25
N MET A 104 -7.42 -11.24 14.16
CA MET A 104 -6.97 -10.73 12.86
C MET A 104 -8.12 -10.05 12.09
N THR A 105 -8.69 -9.01 12.69
CA THR A 105 -9.73 -8.16 12.12
C THR A 105 -9.14 -7.03 11.27
N ASP A 106 -9.97 -6.35 10.47
CA ASP A 106 -9.54 -5.22 9.64
C ASP A 106 -8.92 -4.07 10.45
N ARG A 107 -9.25 -3.97 11.74
CA ARG A 107 -8.68 -2.99 12.67
C ARG A 107 -7.15 -3.11 12.76
N VAL A 108 -6.61 -4.33 12.68
CA VAL A 108 -5.16 -4.60 12.81
C VAL A 108 -4.35 -3.85 11.75
N LEU A 109 -4.94 -3.62 10.57
CA LEU A 109 -4.28 -2.91 9.47
C LEU A 109 -4.68 -1.45 9.33
N GLN A 110 -5.43 -0.87 10.27
CA GLN A 110 -5.90 0.51 10.12
C GLN A 110 -4.73 1.51 10.06
N ASP A 111 -3.85 1.49 11.06
CA ASP A 111 -2.69 2.40 11.12
C ASP A 111 -1.71 2.11 9.99
N PHE A 112 -1.56 0.83 9.68
CA PHE A 112 -0.74 0.38 8.56
C PHE A 112 -1.26 0.94 7.22
N ARG A 113 -2.57 0.82 6.93
CA ARG A 113 -3.21 1.38 5.73
C ARG A 113 -3.06 2.89 5.68
N LEU A 114 -3.23 3.59 6.80
CA LEU A 114 -3.01 5.04 6.87
C LEU A 114 -1.56 5.45 6.55
N ALA A 115 -0.59 4.63 6.95
CA ALA A 115 0.82 4.91 6.69
C ALA A 115 1.19 4.70 5.21
N ILE A 116 0.49 3.81 4.50
CA ILE A 116 0.84 3.43 3.12
C ILE A 116 -0.12 3.99 2.06
N CYS A 117 -1.28 4.52 2.47
CA CYS A 117 -2.24 5.07 1.52
C CYS A 117 -1.65 6.30 0.83
N PRO A 118 -1.97 6.53 -0.45
CA PRO A 118 -1.55 7.74 -1.16
C PRO A 118 -1.97 9.01 -0.41
N VAL A 119 -1.13 10.04 -0.48
CA VAL A 119 -1.49 11.36 0.03
C VAL A 119 -2.65 11.93 -0.79
N SER A 120 -3.70 12.42 -0.13
CA SER A 120 -4.82 13.08 -0.79
C SER A 120 -4.67 14.60 -0.78
N PHE A 121 -4.96 15.24 -1.91
CA PHE A 121 -4.82 16.69 -2.11
C PHE A 121 -6.18 17.40 -2.27
N SER A 122 -7.25 16.88 -1.63
CA SER A 122 -8.54 17.56 -1.65
C SER A 122 -8.44 18.93 -0.97
N ARG A 123 -9.29 19.89 -1.36
CA ARG A 123 -9.27 21.23 -0.76
C ARG A 123 -9.47 21.18 0.75
N GLU A 124 -10.35 20.29 1.20
CA GLU A 124 -10.67 20.07 2.60
C GLU A 124 -9.48 19.48 3.37
N ARG A 125 -8.72 18.57 2.75
CA ARG A 125 -7.52 17.98 3.37
C ARG A 125 -6.40 19.01 3.51
N LEU A 126 -6.20 19.84 2.49
CA LEU A 126 -5.18 20.89 2.49
C LEU A 126 -5.53 22.05 3.43
N ALA A 127 -6.81 22.31 3.67
CA ALA A 127 -7.28 23.33 4.61
C ALA A 127 -7.33 22.85 6.07
N ALA A 128 -7.18 21.54 6.33
CA ALA A 128 -7.30 20.98 7.67
C ALA A 128 -6.15 21.42 8.58
N SER A 129 -6.50 21.86 9.78
CA SER A 129 -5.52 22.16 10.84
C SER A 129 -5.00 20.88 11.52
N LEU A 130 -3.90 20.99 12.28
CA LEU A 130 -3.38 19.87 13.08
C LEU A 130 -4.42 19.37 14.11
N GLN A 131 -5.28 20.25 14.63
CA GLN A 131 -6.35 19.88 15.55
C GLN A 131 -7.44 19.03 14.88
N GLU A 132 -7.54 19.05 13.56
CA GLU A 132 -8.51 18.28 12.78
C GLU A 132 -7.93 16.98 12.20
N ALA A 133 -6.66 16.67 12.50
CA ALA A 133 -5.96 15.51 11.96
C ALA A 133 -6.70 14.19 12.23
N ASP A 134 -7.34 14.04 13.39
CA ASP A 134 -8.10 12.85 13.77
C ASP A 134 -9.24 12.53 12.79
N ARG A 135 -9.79 13.54 12.11
CA ARG A 135 -10.84 13.35 11.10
C ARG A 135 -10.30 12.64 9.87
N TRP A 136 -8.99 12.55 9.66
CA TRP A 136 -8.37 11.98 8.46
C TRP A 136 -7.65 10.66 8.74
N THR A 137 -8.09 9.94 9.76
CA THR A 137 -7.51 8.67 10.24
C THR A 137 -8.28 7.43 9.77
N ARG A 138 -9.05 7.54 8.68
CA ARG A 138 -9.73 6.39 8.07
C ARG A 138 -9.44 6.29 6.59
N VAL A 139 -9.29 5.04 6.16
CA VAL A 139 -9.03 4.66 4.78
C VAL A 139 -10.19 3.83 4.26
N THR A 140 -10.62 4.07 3.03
CA THR A 140 -11.64 3.25 2.34
C THR A 140 -11.11 1.85 2.02
N PRO A 141 -11.99 0.91 1.66
CA PRO A 141 -11.58 -0.34 1.03
C PRO A 141 -10.78 -0.16 -0.28
N SER A 142 -10.85 1.03 -0.90
CA SER A 142 -10.09 1.42 -2.10
C SER A 142 -8.76 2.11 -1.77
N ASP A 143 -8.32 2.07 -0.51
CA ASP A 143 -7.08 2.68 -0.02
C ASP A 143 -7.01 4.23 -0.14
N GLU A 144 -8.16 4.92 -0.10
CA GLU A 144 -8.24 6.38 -0.11
C GLU A 144 -8.52 6.94 1.30
N ILE A 145 -7.86 8.04 1.68
CA ILE A 145 -8.13 8.71 2.96
C ILE A 145 -9.44 9.50 2.87
N MET A 146 -10.39 9.19 3.75
CA MET A 146 -11.65 9.92 3.86
C MET A 146 -11.71 10.76 5.13
N GLN A 147 -12.37 11.91 5.03
CA GLN A 147 -12.78 12.67 6.19
C GLN A 147 -13.85 11.87 6.94
N THR A 148 -13.55 11.48 8.17
CA THR A 148 -14.49 10.84 9.08
C THR A 148 -15.49 11.90 9.53
N VAL A 149 -16.61 11.95 8.83
CA VAL A 149 -17.83 12.57 9.33
C VAL A 149 -18.44 11.53 10.27
N PHE A 150 -18.71 11.89 11.53
CA PHE A 150 -19.53 11.04 12.40
C PHE A 150 -20.86 10.81 11.69
N GLN A 151 -21.04 9.63 11.08
CA GLN A 151 -22.25 9.22 10.38
C GLN A 151 -22.64 7.88 10.97
N GLU A 152 -23.64 7.90 11.86
CA GLU A 152 -24.47 6.74 12.13
C GLU A 152 -25.18 6.37 10.82
N GLY A 153 -24.88 5.19 10.26
CA GLY A 153 -25.47 4.77 8.99
C GLY A 153 -25.17 3.32 8.65
N SER A 154 -26.02 2.42 9.15
CA SER A 154 -26.09 1.02 8.71
C SER A 154 -26.66 0.96 7.29
N ASN A 155 -25.89 0.47 6.32
CA ASN A 155 -26.39 0.17 4.98
C ASN A 155 -26.73 -1.32 4.87
N ASN A 156 -27.95 -1.68 5.29
CA ASN A 156 -28.57 -2.94 4.89
C ASN A 156 -29.86 -2.62 4.12
N TRP A 157 -29.84 -2.73 2.80
CA TRP A 157 -31.06 -2.65 1.98
C TRP A 157 -31.26 -3.96 1.25
N ALA A 158 -32.11 -4.83 1.81
CA ALA A 158 -32.76 -5.89 1.05
C ALA A 158 -34.10 -5.34 0.54
N ILE A 159 -34.28 -5.27 -0.78
CA ILE A 159 -35.56 -4.94 -1.40
C ILE A 159 -36.27 -6.25 -1.76
N SER A 160 -37.50 -6.40 -1.30
CA SER A 160 -38.38 -7.55 -1.62
C SER A 160 -38.66 -7.65 -3.12
N ALA A 161 -38.70 -8.88 -3.65
CA ALA A 161 -39.00 -9.17 -5.04
C ALA A 161 -40.36 -8.60 -5.54
N THR A 162 -41.30 -8.32 -4.63
CA THR A 162 -42.57 -7.66 -4.96
C THR A 162 -42.45 -6.18 -5.36
N LYS A 163 -41.25 -5.58 -5.29
CA LYS A 163 -41.01 -4.17 -5.62
C LYS A 163 -40.22 -3.94 -6.91
N THR A 164 -39.99 -4.96 -7.72
CA THR A 164 -39.35 -4.84 -9.05
C THR A 164 -40.32 -5.28 -10.14
N THR A 165 -40.74 -4.35 -10.99
CA THR A 165 -41.52 -4.62 -12.20
C THR A 165 -40.56 -4.73 -13.38
N THR A 166 -40.63 -5.83 -14.13
CA THR A 166 -39.90 -6.03 -15.37
C THR A 166 -40.84 -5.72 -16.53
N GLU A 167 -40.51 -4.75 -17.39
CA GLU A 167 -41.11 -4.63 -18.73
C GLU A 167 -40.41 -5.57 -19.72
#